data_AF-A0A961DM61-F1
#
_entry.id   AF-A0A961DM61-F1
#
_cell.length_a   1.000
_cell.length_b   1.000
_cell.length_c   1.000
_cell.angle_alpha   90.00
_cell.angle_beta   90.00
_cell.angle_gamma   90.00
#
_symmetry.space_group_name_H-M   'P 1'
#
loop_
_entity.id
_entity.type
_entity.pdbx_description
1 polymer ?
#
loop_
_entity_poly.entity_id
_entity_poly.type
_entity_poly.pdbx_seq_one_letter_code
_entity_poly.pdbx_strand_id
1 'polypeptide(L)'
;MSVVSQLAASRNSVFTRHQAAALGLTKRQISNMLAAGLLHEPWRGALVACRPGCAPTWDQLLRAALLERPAWAADCSAARLQGFEGFEDSEELQLICSPSAHIRLGGV
;
A
#
# COMPACT_ATOMS: atom_id res chain seq x y z
N MET A 1 21.98 -9.56 -3.15
CA MET A 1 20.56 -9.33 -2.79
C MET A 1 19.89 -8.54 -3.89
N SER A 2 18.68 -8.90 -4.30
CA SER A 2 17.93 -8.19 -5.35
C SER A 2 17.19 -6.99 -4.76
N VAL A 3 17.07 -5.89 -5.50
CA VAL A 3 16.25 -4.73 -5.12
C VAL A 3 14.79 -5.15 -4.87
N VAL A 4 14.30 -6.15 -5.60
CA VAL A 4 12.96 -6.74 -5.40
C VAL A 4 12.86 -7.46 -4.07
N SER A 5 13.92 -8.15 -3.62
CA SER A 5 13.96 -8.77 -2.30
C SER A 5 14.00 -7.75 -1.16
N GLN A 6 14.63 -6.58 -1.37
CA GLN A 6 14.62 -5.49 -0.38
C GLN A 6 13.27 -4.77 -0.34
N LEU A 7 12.58 -4.64 -1.48
CA LEU A 7 11.22 -4.09 -1.57
C LEU A 7 10.16 -5.04 -1.02
N ALA A 8 10.27 -6.34 -1.30
CA ALA A 8 9.44 -7.37 -0.69
C ALA A 8 9.71 -7.49 0.83
N ALA A 9 10.91 -7.14 1.29
CA ALA A 9 11.25 -7.04 2.71
C ALA A 9 10.85 -5.68 3.33
N SER A 10 10.48 -4.68 2.52
CA SER A 10 9.92 -3.42 3.03
C SER A 10 8.54 -3.69 3.61
N ARG A 11 8.22 -3.07 4.75
CA ARG A 11 7.01 -3.35 5.56
C ARG A 11 5.76 -3.50 4.67
N ASN A 12 5.28 -4.74 4.55
CA ASN A 12 4.07 -5.19 3.86
C ASN A 12 4.09 -5.17 2.32
N SER A 13 5.26 -5.06 1.70
CA SER A 13 5.40 -5.09 0.23
C SER A 13 4.64 -3.98 -0.50
N VAL A 14 4.34 -2.85 0.16
CA VAL A 14 3.66 -1.69 -0.43
C VAL A 14 4.58 -0.47 -0.39
N PHE A 15 4.73 0.22 -1.51
CA PHE A 15 5.65 1.36 -1.65
C PHE A 15 5.23 2.31 -2.76
N THR A 16 5.72 3.54 -2.72
CA THR A 16 5.47 4.53 -3.78
C THR A 16 6.47 4.39 -4.92
N ARG A 17 6.13 4.92 -6.10
CA ARG A 17 7.10 5.05 -7.21
C ARG A 17 8.36 5.84 -6.83
N HIS A 18 8.23 6.82 -5.92
CA HIS A 18 9.35 7.58 -5.40
C HIS A 18 10.27 6.71 -4.53
N GLN A 19 9.71 5.89 -3.64
CA GLN A 19 10.49 4.94 -2.83
C GLN A 19 11.18 3.88 -3.71
N ALA A 20 10.49 3.39 -4.74
CA ALA A 20 11.09 2.48 -5.73
C ALA A 20 12.28 3.12 -6.45
N ALA A 21 12.14 4.38 -6.89
CA ALA A 21 13.21 5.13 -7.54
C ALA A 21 14.39 5.38 -6.60
N ALA A 22 14.14 5.67 -5.32
CA ALA A 22 15.19 5.82 -4.31
C ALA A 22 16.00 4.53 -4.10
N LEU A 23 15.41 3.36 -4.37
CA LEU A 23 16.08 2.06 -4.34
C LEU A 23 16.68 1.65 -5.70
N GLY A 24 16.71 2.58 -6.67
CA GLY A 24 17.35 2.36 -7.97
C GLY A 24 16.46 1.69 -9.02
N LEU A 25 15.16 1.50 -8.78
CA LEU A 25 14.24 1.02 -9.82
C LEU A 25 13.92 2.11 -10.83
N THR A 26 14.24 1.84 -12.08
CA THR A 26 13.87 2.71 -13.21
C THR A 26 12.38 2.58 -13.56
N LYS A 27 11.81 3.61 -14.18
CA LYS A 27 10.43 3.58 -14.69
C LYS A 27 10.20 2.39 -15.64
N ARG A 28 11.20 2.06 -16.46
CA ARG A 28 11.14 0.91 -17.39
C ARG A 28 11.07 -0.42 -16.64
N GLN A 29 11.88 -0.60 -15.60
CA GLN A 29 11.83 -1.80 -14.76
C GLN A 29 10.47 -1.93 -14.05
N ILE A 30 9.96 -0.84 -13.47
CA ILE A 30 8.62 -0.84 -12.85
C ILE A 30 7.55 -1.23 -13.86
N SER A 31 7.57 -0.64 -15.06
CA SER A 31 6.60 -0.93 -16.11
C SER A 31 6.67 -2.39 -16.57
N ASN A 32 7.87 -2.95 -16.70
CA ASN A 32 8.06 -4.37 -17.03
C ASN A 32 7.54 -5.28 -15.91
N MET A 33 7.76 -4.91 -14.65
CA MET A 33 7.29 -5.68 -13.50
C MET A 33 5.77 -5.64 -13.34
N LEU A 34 5.13 -4.50 -13.66
CA LEU A 34 3.66 -4.39 -13.76
C LEU A 34 3.12 -5.30 -14.86
N ALA A 35 3.73 -5.26 -16.05
CA ALA A 35 3.33 -6.12 -17.17
C ALA A 35 3.52 -7.62 -16.88
N ALA A 36 4.54 -7.97 -16.10
CA ALA A 36 4.81 -9.33 -15.66
C ALA A 36 3.96 -9.79 -14.46
N GLY A 37 3.10 -8.93 -13.90
CA GLY A 37 2.29 -9.25 -12.72
C GLY A 37 3.09 -9.43 -11.42
N LEU A 38 4.33 -8.92 -11.37
CA LEU A 38 5.16 -8.91 -10.15
C LEU A 38 4.82 -7.72 -9.25
N LEU A 39 4.30 -6.64 -9.85
CA LEU A 39 3.77 -5.48 -9.16
C LEU A 39 2.32 -5.29 -9.57
N HIS A 40 1.54 -4.77 -8.64
CA HIS A 40 0.20 -4.26 -8.87
C HIS A 40 0.16 -2.78 -8.52
N GLU A 41 -0.62 -2.00 -9.26
CA GLU A 41 -0.87 -0.57 -8.96
C GLU A 41 -2.38 -0.38 -8.82
N PRO A 42 -2.96 -0.70 -7.64
CA PRO A 42 -4.41 -0.60 -7.44
C PRO A 42 -4.90 0.86 -7.47
N TRP A 43 -4.06 1.78 -6.98
CA TRP A 43 -4.25 3.22 -7.10
C TRP A 43 -2.99 3.89 -7.64
N ARG A 44 -3.16 5.05 -8.29
CA ARG A 44 -2.08 5.75 -8.98
C ARG A 44 -0.92 6.07 -8.03
N GLY A 45 0.26 5.56 -8.35
CA GLY A 45 1.49 5.84 -7.61
C GLY A 45 1.77 4.93 -6.42
N ALA A 46 0.81 4.09 -6.01
CA ALA A 46 0.97 3.08 -4.96
C ALA A 46 1.22 1.70 -5.59
N LEU A 47 2.41 1.16 -5.36
CA LEU A 47 2.86 -0.13 -5.89
C LEU A 47 2.79 -1.19 -4.80
N VAL A 48 2.24 -2.35 -5.14
CA VAL A 48 2.18 -3.53 -4.27
C VAL A 48 2.97 -4.64 -4.94
N ALA A 49 4.00 -5.16 -4.25
CA ALA A 49 4.68 -6.38 -4.67
C ALA A 49 3.91 -7.61 -4.18
N CYS A 50 3.48 -8.42 -5.12
CA CYS A 50 2.80 -9.68 -4.88
C CYS A 50 3.68 -10.84 -5.31
N ARG A 51 3.41 -12.04 -4.78
CA ARG A 51 3.94 -13.25 -5.40
C ARG A 51 3.34 -13.40 -6.81
N PRO A 52 4.09 -13.94 -7.79
CA PRO A 52 3.56 -14.14 -9.14
C PRO A 52 2.22 -14.89 -9.12
N GLY A 53 1.20 -14.31 -9.76
CA GLY A 53 -0.15 -14.89 -9.83
C GLY A 53 -1.04 -14.65 -8.61
N CYS A 54 -0.57 -13.93 -7.59
CA CYS A 54 -1.39 -13.57 -6.42
C CYS A 54 -1.94 -12.16 -6.53
N ALA A 55 -3.19 -11.96 -6.12
CA ALA A 55 -3.76 -10.63 -5.93
C ALA A 55 -3.24 -9.97 -4.64
N PRO A 56 -3.20 -8.63 -4.58
CA PRO A 56 -2.99 -7.90 -3.33
C PRO A 56 -3.99 -8.33 -2.25
N THR A 57 -3.50 -8.54 -1.03
CA THR A 57 -4.34 -8.80 0.16
C THR A 57 -5.06 -7.53 0.61
N TRP A 58 -6.10 -7.68 1.43
CA TRP A 58 -6.83 -6.55 2.01
C TRP A 58 -5.90 -5.55 2.75
N ASP A 59 -4.95 -6.05 3.56
CA ASP A 59 -3.99 -5.19 4.29
C ASP A 59 -3.07 -4.42 3.32
N GLN A 60 -2.66 -5.06 2.23
CA GLN A 60 -1.87 -4.39 1.19
C GLN A 60 -2.69 -3.32 0.46
N LEU A 61 -3.95 -3.61 0.14
CA LEU A 61 -4.86 -2.64 -0.48
C LEU A 61 -5.11 -1.45 0.44
N LEU A 62 -5.38 -1.67 1.72
CA LEU A 62 -5.55 -0.60 2.70
C LEU A 62 -4.33 0.31 2.76
N ARG A 63 -3.12 -0.27 2.87
CA ARG A 63 -1.87 0.50 2.89
C ARG A 63 -1.63 1.26 1.60
N ALA A 64 -1.93 0.64 0.45
CA ALA A 64 -1.79 1.30 -0.85
C ALA A 64 -2.73 2.50 -0.96
N ALA A 65 -3.97 2.39 -0.48
CA ALA A 65 -4.92 3.50 -0.45
C ALA A 65 -4.45 4.63 0.49
N LEU A 66 -3.95 4.30 1.68
CA LEU A 66 -3.39 5.28 2.63
C LEU A 66 -2.10 5.96 2.12
N LEU A 67 -1.37 5.34 1.19
CA LEU A 67 -0.20 5.92 0.54
C LEU A 67 -0.55 6.83 -0.64
N GLU A 68 -1.65 6.55 -1.35
CA GLU A 68 -2.05 7.34 -2.52
C GLU A 68 -2.59 8.71 -2.14
N ARG A 69 -3.33 8.80 -1.03
CA ARG A 69 -3.89 10.07 -0.54
C ARG A 69 -3.87 10.17 0.99
N PRO A 70 -3.91 11.40 1.53
CA PRO A 70 -4.12 11.60 2.96
C PRO A 70 -5.50 11.08 3.38
N ALA A 71 -5.51 9.96 4.09
CA ALA A 71 -6.70 9.30 4.59
C ALA A 71 -6.42 8.57 5.91
N TRP A 72 -7.49 8.18 6.58
CA TRP A 72 -7.45 7.33 7.77
C TRP A 72 -8.36 6.14 7.58
N ALA A 73 -7.96 4.98 8.10
CA ALA A 73 -8.85 3.83 8.21
C ALA A 73 -10.01 4.19 9.14
N ALA A 74 -11.22 3.82 8.73
CA ALA A 74 -12.45 4.12 9.45
C ALA A 74 -13.25 2.84 9.71
N ASP A 75 -14.17 2.92 10.67
CA ASP A 75 -15.21 1.92 10.92
C ASP A 75 -14.66 0.47 10.95
N CYS A 76 -15.15 -0.41 10.07
CA CYS A 76 -14.73 -1.80 10.00
C CYS A 76 -13.25 -1.94 9.62
N SER A 77 -12.69 -1.06 8.78
CA SER A 77 -11.27 -1.09 8.44
C SER A 77 -10.38 -0.69 9.62
N ALA A 78 -10.83 0.24 10.46
CA ALA A 78 -10.14 0.59 11.70
C ALA A 78 -10.23 -0.55 12.73
N ALA A 79 -11.41 -1.15 12.91
CA ALA A 79 -11.61 -2.31 13.78
C ALA A 79 -10.73 -3.50 13.34
N ARG A 80 -10.67 -3.77 12.03
CA ARG A 80 -9.80 -4.78 11.42
C ARG A 80 -8.33 -4.58 11.75
N LEU A 81 -7.83 -3.37 11.55
CA LEU A 81 -6.43 -3.04 11.86
C LEU A 81 -6.06 -3.21 13.33
N GLN A 82 -7.01 -3.03 14.24
CA GLN A 82 -6.81 -3.19 15.68
C GLN A 82 -7.06 -4.63 16.17
N GLY A 83 -7.51 -5.54 15.29
CA GLY A 83 -7.83 -6.91 15.64
C GLY A 83 -9.14 -7.06 16.42
N PHE A 84 -10.06 -6.11 16.29
CA PHE A 84 -11.39 -6.15 16.93
C PHE A 84 -12.43 -6.90 16.10
N GLU A 85 -12.05 -7.59 15.03
CA GLU A 85 -13.00 -8.27 14.13
C GLU A 85 -13.75 -9.40 14.84
N GLY A 86 -15.01 -9.13 15.15
CA GLY A 86 -16.01 -10.14 15.51
C GLY A 86 -16.91 -10.40 14.31
N PHE A 87 -16.65 -11.50 13.61
CA PHE A 87 -17.55 -12.17 12.66
C PHE A 87 -17.88 -11.54 11.29
N GLU A 88 -17.56 -10.27 11.02
CA GLU A 88 -17.79 -9.67 9.68
C GLU A 88 -16.50 -9.62 8.85
N ASP A 89 -16.30 -10.61 7.98
CA ASP A 89 -15.29 -10.56 6.92
C ASP A 89 -15.77 -9.61 5.80
N SER A 90 -15.77 -8.31 6.05
CA SER A 90 -15.96 -7.33 4.98
C SER A 90 -14.67 -7.19 4.17
N GLU A 91 -14.75 -7.46 2.87
CA GLU A 91 -13.68 -7.16 1.92
C GLU A 91 -13.64 -5.67 1.52
N GLU A 92 -14.61 -4.88 1.97
CA GLU A 92 -14.69 -3.46 1.67
C GLU A 92 -13.65 -2.65 2.47
N LEU A 93 -13.09 -1.62 1.84
CA LEU A 93 -12.19 -0.66 2.48
C LEU A 93 -12.95 0.61 2.82
N GLN A 94 -13.04 0.92 4.11
CA GLN A 94 -13.67 2.12 4.63
C GLN A 94 -12.60 3.10 5.10
N LEU A 95 -12.56 4.26 4.43
CA LEU A 95 -11.55 5.29 4.62
C LEU A 95 -12.21 6.66 4.75
N ILE A 96 -11.77 7.45 5.73
CA ILE A 96 -12.07 8.88 5.78
C ILE A 96 -10.95 9.62 5.07
N CYS A 97 -11.27 10.29 3.96
CA CYS A 97 -10.32 11.12 3.24
C CYS A 97 -10.27 12.53 3.87
N SER A 98 -9.07 13.07 4.07
CA SER A 98 -8.96 14.45 4.57
C SER A 98 -9.39 15.44 3.48
N PRO A 99 -10.31 16.40 3.78
CA PRO A 99 -10.66 17.46 2.84
C PRO A 99 -9.60 18.57 2.69
N SER A 100 -8.37 18.36 3.19
CA SER A 100 -7.25 19.31 3.28
C SER A 100 -7.25 20.15 4.56
N ALA A 101 -6.44 19.72 5.54
CA ALA A 101 -5.59 20.56 6.40
C ALA A 101 -4.91 19.65 7.45
N HIS A 102 -3.65 19.27 7.21
CA HIS A 102 -2.86 18.60 8.24
C HIS A 102 -2.02 19.65 8.96
N ILE A 103 -2.28 19.84 10.25
CA ILE A 103 -1.33 20.51 11.15
C ILE A 103 -0.42 19.41 11.69
N ARG A 104 0.86 19.44 11.33
CA ARG A 104 1.87 18.61 11.99
C ARG A 104 2.21 19.28 13.32
N LEU A 105 1.65 18.74 14.40
CA LEU A 105 2.13 19.06 15.74
C LEU A 105 3.27 18.08 16.04
N GLY A 106 4.49 18.60 16.15
CA GLY A 106 5.63 17.80 16.60
C GLY A 106 5.39 17.34 18.03
N GLY A 107 5.36 16.03 18.25
CA GLY A 107 5.41 15.41 19.56
C GLY A 107 6.80 14.82 19.78
N VAL A 108 7.38 15.17 20.93
CA VAL A 108 8.65 14.77 21.58
C VAL A 108 9.29 13.48 21.06
#